data_AF-A0AAJ1IKL7-F1
#
_entry.id   AF-A0AAJ1IKL7-F1
#
_cell.length_a   1.000
_cell.length_b   1.000
_cell.length_c   1.000
_cell.angle_alpha   90.00
_cell.angle_beta   90.00
_cell.angle_gamma   90.00
#
_symmetry.space_group_name_H-M   'P 1'
#
loop_
_entity.id
_entity.type
_entity.pdbx_description
1 polymer ?
#
loop_
_entity_poly.entity_id
_entity_poly.type
_entity_poly.pdbx_seq_one_letter_code
_entity_poly.pdbx_strand_id
1 'polypeptide(L)'
;MNNFKTINLNLFQPIVYNKETILQKQDIQSTYQLLIKKLDNSKTASEACINIKYYSEDNISFEINEVGFSDQPDQSVIDAVQNGEEIPLKNYDMEIPPGKYKFIQLPFLPTQENLFVTLMQISCSNNLKAEGNFYLRLLKENSLVILAQVIILLEE
;
A
#
# COMPACT_ATOMS: atom_id res chain seq x y z
N MET A 1 -19.06 -7.42 12.13
CA MET A 1 -18.62 -7.06 10.76
C MET A 1 -17.70 -5.87 10.86
N ASN A 2 -16.44 -5.98 10.45
CA ASN A 2 -15.54 -4.83 10.39
C ASN A 2 -16.03 -3.93 9.26
N ASN A 3 -16.48 -2.72 9.60
CA ASN A 3 -16.97 -1.77 8.60
C ASN A 3 -15.77 -1.03 8.02
N PHE A 4 -15.17 -1.58 6.97
CA PHE A 4 -14.05 -0.94 6.29
C PHE A 4 -14.54 0.34 5.60
N LYS A 5 -13.84 1.45 5.83
CA LYS A 5 -14.12 2.68 5.08
C LYS A 5 -13.54 2.49 3.68
N THR A 6 -14.41 2.59 2.68
CA THR A 6 -14.01 2.45 1.28
C THR A 6 -14.21 3.75 0.53
N ILE A 7 -13.27 4.06 -0.36
CA ILE A 7 -13.32 5.22 -1.24
C ILE A 7 -12.85 4.76 -2.62
N ASN A 8 -13.63 5.04 -3.66
CA ASN A 8 -13.19 4.84 -5.03
C ASN A 8 -12.54 6.14 -5.51
N LEU A 9 -11.29 6.06 -5.98
CA LEU A 9 -10.52 7.21 -6.43
C LEU A 9 -9.93 6.93 -7.81
N ASN A 10 -9.84 7.98 -8.63
CA ASN A 10 -9.05 7.96 -9.85
C ASN A 10 -7.69 8.57 -9.56
N LEU A 11 -6.62 7.79 -9.72
CA LEU A 11 -5.25 8.28 -9.66
C LEU A 11 -4.87 8.80 -11.04
N PHE A 12 -4.70 10.11 -11.16
CA PHE A 12 -4.26 10.76 -12.40
C PHE A 12 -2.74 10.73 -12.59
N GLN A 13 -1.99 10.53 -11.51
CA GLN A 13 -0.54 10.43 -11.47
C GLN A 13 -0.15 9.22 -10.62
N PRO A 14 1.01 8.59 -10.87
CA PRO A 14 1.45 7.44 -10.10
C PRO A 14 1.76 7.82 -8.65
N ILE A 15 1.60 6.84 -7.74
CA ILE A 15 2.17 6.94 -6.39
C ILE A 15 3.48 6.17 -6.41
N VAL A 16 4.58 6.87 -6.19
CA VAL A 16 5.93 6.42 -6.49
C VAL A 16 6.73 6.08 -5.24
N TYR A 17 7.57 5.05 -5.34
CA TYR A 17 8.34 4.51 -4.22
C TYR A 17 9.76 4.14 -4.66
N ASN A 18 10.72 4.25 -3.73
CA ASN A 18 12.04 3.63 -3.91
C ASN A 18 11.95 2.15 -3.56
N LYS A 19 12.50 1.28 -4.41
CA LYS A 19 12.35 -0.18 -4.24
C LYS A 19 13.20 -0.71 -3.09
N GLU A 20 12.57 -1.46 -2.17
CA GLU A 20 13.21 -2.08 -1.00
C GLU A 20 13.58 -3.55 -1.28
N THR A 21 14.63 -3.75 -2.08
CA THR A 21 15.04 -5.09 -2.57
C THR A 21 15.40 -6.10 -1.47
N ILE A 22 15.92 -5.65 -0.33
CA ILE A 22 16.28 -6.54 0.80
C ILE A 22 15.02 -7.13 1.45
N LEU A 23 13.96 -6.33 1.55
CA LEU A 23 12.72 -6.74 2.21
C LEU A 23 11.91 -7.72 1.35
N GLN A 24 12.01 -7.65 0.02
CA GLN A 24 11.30 -8.53 -0.93
C GLN A 24 11.64 -10.03 -0.78
N LYS A 25 12.77 -10.37 -0.15
CA LYS A 25 13.20 -11.77 0.04
C LYS A 25 12.55 -12.45 1.24
N GLN A 26 11.78 -11.72 2.05
CA GLN A 26 11.12 -12.23 3.24
C GLN A 26 9.67 -12.64 2.94
N ASP A 27 9.02 -13.36 3.86
CA ASP A 27 7.58 -13.56 3.79
C ASP A 27 6.81 -12.23 4.05
N ILE A 28 5.52 -12.22 3.70
CA ILE A 28 4.66 -11.02 3.83
C ILE A 28 4.57 -10.52 5.27
N GLN A 29 4.45 -11.41 6.26
CA GLN A 29 4.28 -11.01 7.66
C GLN A 29 5.55 -10.37 8.19
N SER A 30 6.70 -10.98 7.91
CA SER A 30 8.01 -10.43 8.28
C SER A 30 8.29 -9.10 7.59
N THR A 31 8.01 -9.00 6.30
CA THR A 31 8.15 -7.75 5.53
C THR A 31 7.29 -6.64 6.11
N TYR A 32 6.01 -6.91 6.34
CA TYR A 32 5.07 -5.98 6.94
C TYR A 32 5.56 -5.46 8.29
N GLN A 33 6.02 -6.35 9.18
CA GLN A 33 6.51 -5.96 10.49
C GLN A 33 7.80 -5.11 10.41
N LEU A 34 8.69 -5.41 9.47
CA LEU A 34 9.90 -4.61 9.23
C LEU A 34 9.55 -3.22 8.69
N LEU A 35 8.56 -3.10 7.80
CA LEU A 35 8.10 -1.82 7.27
C LEU A 35 7.45 -0.96 8.36
N ILE A 36 6.64 -1.54 9.25
CA ILE A 36 6.10 -0.82 10.41
C ILE A 36 7.24 -0.25 11.25
N LYS A 37 8.23 -1.08 11.61
CA LYS A 37 9.40 -0.63 12.38
C LYS A 37 10.19 0.46 11.66
N LYS A 38 10.33 0.37 10.33
CA LYS A 38 10.99 1.40 9.53
C LYS A 38 10.20 2.71 9.58
N LEU A 39 8.89 2.66 9.38
CA LEU A 39 8.01 3.82 9.46
C LEU A 39 8.03 4.45 10.86
N ASP A 40 7.99 3.67 11.93
CA ASP A 40 8.05 4.18 13.31
C ASP A 40 9.29 5.08 13.55
N ASN A 41 10.41 4.79 12.87
CA ASN A 41 11.64 5.58 12.94
C ASN A 41 11.75 6.69 11.89
N SER A 42 10.80 6.78 10.96
CA SER A 42 10.80 7.74 9.85
C SER A 42 10.06 9.03 10.19
N LYS A 43 10.14 10.04 9.32
CA LYS A 43 9.39 11.30 9.50
C LYS A 43 7.89 11.11 9.22
N THR A 44 7.06 11.96 9.81
CA THR A 44 5.64 12.04 9.45
C THR A 44 5.47 12.24 7.94
N ALA A 45 4.41 11.65 7.39
CA ALA A 45 4.11 11.56 5.96
C ALA A 45 5.05 10.66 5.13
N SER A 46 5.92 9.88 5.77
CA SER A 46 6.61 8.78 5.08
C SER A 46 5.66 7.61 4.84
N GLU A 47 5.92 6.84 3.79
CA GLU A 47 5.06 5.76 3.32
C GLU A 47 5.84 4.49 3.00
N ALA A 48 5.17 3.36 3.17
CA ALA A 48 5.62 2.07 2.67
C ALA A 48 4.51 1.40 1.85
N CYS A 49 4.89 0.61 0.87
CA CYS A 49 3.97 -0.12 0.03
C CYS A 49 4.45 -1.54 -0.19
N ILE A 50 3.55 -2.52 -0.12
CA ILE A 50 3.77 -3.88 -0.58
C ILE A 50 2.81 -4.13 -1.74
N ASN A 51 3.35 -4.43 -2.92
CA ASN A 51 2.58 -4.99 -4.03
C ASN A 51 2.44 -6.49 -3.79
N ILE A 52 1.21 -6.93 -3.57
CA ILE A 52 0.88 -8.31 -3.18
C ILE A 52 0.13 -8.96 -4.34
N LYS A 53 0.73 -10.03 -4.85
CA LYS A 53 0.07 -10.93 -5.78
C LYS A 53 -0.77 -11.92 -4.99
N TYR A 54 -2.00 -12.16 -5.42
CA TYR A 54 -2.90 -13.10 -4.78
C TYR A 54 -3.42 -14.14 -5.78
N TYR A 55 -3.66 -15.35 -5.28
CA TYR A 55 -4.21 -16.47 -6.05
C TYR A 55 -5.35 -17.08 -5.25
N SER A 56 -6.48 -17.43 -5.88
CA SER A 56 -7.67 -17.93 -5.19
C SER A 56 -8.30 -19.19 -5.81
N GLU A 57 -7.66 -19.84 -6.78
CA GLU A 57 -8.26 -21.00 -7.50
C GLU A 57 -8.41 -22.25 -6.62
N ASP A 58 -7.42 -22.56 -5.76
CA ASP A 58 -7.44 -23.78 -4.93
C ASP A 58 -7.32 -23.51 -3.42
N ASN A 59 -6.50 -22.52 -3.05
CA ASN A 59 -6.35 -22.00 -1.69
C ASN A 59 -5.89 -20.55 -1.82
N ILE A 60 -6.44 -19.65 -1.00
CA ILE A 60 -6.00 -18.27 -1.07
C ILE A 60 -4.57 -18.17 -0.53
N SER A 61 -3.67 -17.71 -1.39
CA SER A 61 -2.28 -17.43 -1.07
C SER A 61 -1.92 -16.00 -1.47
N PHE A 62 -0.91 -15.46 -0.79
CA PHE A 62 -0.39 -14.13 -1.06
C PHE A 62 1.12 -14.22 -1.23
N GLU A 63 1.65 -13.56 -2.25
CA GLU A 63 3.07 -13.46 -2.55
C GLU A 63 3.47 -11.99 -2.69
N ILE A 64 4.67 -11.65 -2.22
CA ILE A 64 5.22 -10.31 -2.45
C ILE A 64 5.71 -10.25 -3.90
N ASN A 65 5.18 -9.31 -4.67
CA ASN A 65 5.75 -8.95 -5.96
C ASN A 65 6.83 -7.88 -5.79
N GLU A 66 6.48 -6.78 -5.12
CA GLU A 66 7.39 -5.66 -4.88
C GLU A 66 7.15 -5.01 -3.51
N VAL A 67 8.18 -4.33 -3.01
CA VAL A 67 8.14 -3.56 -1.77
C VAL A 67 8.81 -2.23 -2.04
N GLY A 68 8.18 -1.14 -1.59
CA GLY A 68 8.63 0.21 -1.80
C GLY A 68 8.51 1.07 -0.56
N PHE A 69 9.35 2.09 -0.48
CA PHE A 69 9.34 3.09 0.58
C PHE A 69 9.48 4.49 -0.01
N SER A 70 8.74 5.45 0.54
CA SER A 70 8.89 6.87 0.23
C SER A 70 9.10 7.63 1.53
N ASP A 71 10.12 8.48 1.56
CA ASP A 71 10.29 9.47 2.61
C ASP A 71 9.16 10.50 2.56
N GLN A 72 9.09 11.33 3.61
CA GLN A 72 8.26 12.52 3.66
C GLN A 72 8.39 13.34 2.34
N PRO A 73 7.26 13.79 1.76
CA PRO A 73 7.28 14.69 0.60
C PRO A 73 8.15 15.92 0.86
N ASP A 74 9.02 16.26 -0.09
CA ASP A 74 9.77 17.52 -0.03
C ASP A 74 8.89 18.70 -0.46
N GLN A 75 9.41 19.92 -0.26
CA GLN A 75 8.67 21.14 -0.55
C GLN A 75 8.19 21.21 -2.00
N SER A 76 8.99 20.70 -2.95
CA SER A 76 8.61 20.71 -4.38
C SER A 76 7.36 19.87 -4.65
N VAL A 77 7.24 18.70 -4.02
CA VAL A 77 6.04 17.86 -4.11
C VAL A 77 4.86 18.53 -3.42
N ILE A 78 5.07 19.14 -2.26
CA ILE A 78 4.03 19.85 -1.52
C ILE A 78 3.47 21.01 -2.34
N ASP A 79 4.33 21.83 -2.92
CA ASP A 79 3.96 22.98 -3.74
C ASP A 79 3.20 22.52 -4.99
N ALA A 80 3.69 21.50 -5.70
CA ALA A 80 3.01 20.95 -6.87
C ALA A 80 1.59 20.46 -6.54
N VAL A 81 1.43 19.73 -5.43
CA VAL A 81 0.10 19.27 -4.97
C VAL A 81 -0.81 20.45 -4.63
N GLN A 82 -0.30 21.48 -3.94
CA GLN A 82 -1.09 22.65 -3.56
C GLN A 82 -1.53 23.48 -4.78
N ASN A 83 -0.70 23.55 -5.82
CA ASN A 83 -0.98 24.30 -7.04
C ASN A 83 -1.77 23.47 -8.08
N GLY A 84 -1.98 22.17 -7.83
CA GLY A 84 -2.62 21.27 -8.78
C GLY A 84 -1.76 20.98 -10.01
N GLU A 85 -0.45 21.01 -9.85
CA GLU A 85 0.56 20.78 -10.89
C GLU A 85 1.00 19.31 -10.92
N GLU A 86 1.75 18.93 -11.96
CA GLU A 86 2.38 17.62 -12.01
C GLU A 86 3.45 17.49 -10.94
N ILE A 87 3.39 16.39 -10.18
CA ILE A 87 4.43 16.08 -9.20
C ILE A 87 5.74 15.81 -9.98
N PRO A 88 6.85 16.47 -9.62
CA PRO A 88 8.12 16.26 -10.30
C PRO A 88 8.51 14.78 -10.30
N LEU A 89 8.66 14.19 -11.49
CA LEU A 89 9.13 12.82 -11.65
C LEU A 89 10.55 12.71 -11.09
N LYS A 90 10.71 11.96 -10.01
CA LYS A 90 12.04 11.53 -9.54
C LYS A 90 12.32 10.13 -10.08
N ASN A 91 13.58 9.71 -10.02
CA ASN A 91 13.93 8.33 -10.34
C ASN A 91 13.34 7.43 -9.26
N TYR A 92 12.28 6.72 -9.61
CA TYR A 92 11.62 5.73 -8.78
C TYR A 92 11.60 4.39 -9.51
N ASP A 93 11.65 3.32 -8.75
CA ASP A 93 11.82 1.95 -9.20
C ASP A 93 10.69 1.02 -8.74
N MET A 94 9.64 1.61 -8.17
CA MET A 94 8.32 1.00 -7.93
C MET A 94 7.24 2.08 -7.99
N GLU A 95 6.04 1.75 -8.49
CA GLU A 95 4.89 2.63 -8.49
C GLU A 95 3.56 1.89 -8.30
N ILE A 96 2.55 2.62 -7.80
CA ILE A 96 1.14 2.33 -8.05
C ILE A 96 0.77 3.19 -9.28
N PRO A 97 0.48 2.57 -10.44
CA PRO A 97 0.28 3.33 -11.67
C PRO A 97 -1.02 4.15 -11.64
N PRO A 98 -1.18 5.15 -12.52
CA PRO A 98 -2.47 5.80 -12.73
C PRO A 98 -3.58 4.80 -13.04
N GLY A 99 -4.82 5.11 -12.64
CA GLY A 99 -5.96 4.22 -12.84
C GLY A 99 -7.08 4.42 -11.83
N LYS A 100 -8.15 3.62 -11.99
CA LYS A 100 -9.28 3.64 -11.05
C LYS A 100 -9.10 2.59 -9.98
N TYR A 101 -9.06 3.04 -8.73
CA TYR A 101 -8.80 2.18 -7.59
C TYR A 101 -9.88 2.27 -6.53
N LYS A 102 -10.07 1.17 -5.83
CA LYS A 102 -10.78 1.12 -4.55
C LYS A 102 -9.76 1.14 -3.43
N PHE A 103 -9.80 2.19 -2.63
CA PHE A 103 -9.04 2.34 -1.39
C PHE A 103 -9.88 1.86 -0.22
N ILE A 104 -9.36 0.88 0.51
CA ILE A 104 -9.98 0.29 1.69
C ILE A 104 -9.11 0.65 2.89
N GLN A 105 -9.55 1.63 3.67
CA GLN A 105 -8.84 1.99 4.90
C GLN A 105 -9.20 0.99 6.01
N LEU A 106 -8.16 0.38 6.58
CA LEU A 106 -8.33 -0.53 7.70
C LEU A 106 -8.68 0.27 8.96
N PRO A 107 -9.63 -0.20 9.78
CA PRO A 107 -10.05 0.51 10.99
C PRO A 107 -8.91 0.61 12.02
N PHE A 108 -8.01 -0.38 12.02
CA PHE A 108 -6.83 -0.46 12.87
C PHE A 108 -5.69 -1.07 12.07
N LEU A 109 -4.45 -0.75 12.45
CA LEU A 109 -3.25 -1.38 11.92
C LEU A 109 -3.26 -2.88 12.34
N PRO A 110 -3.32 -3.84 11.39
CA PRO A 110 -3.29 -5.25 11.73
C PRO A 110 -2.03 -5.63 12.50
N THR A 111 -2.15 -6.54 13.46
CA THR A 111 -0.97 -7.21 14.02
C THR A 111 -0.38 -8.15 12.97
N GLN A 112 0.90 -8.51 13.12
CA GLN A 112 1.57 -9.46 12.24
C GLN A 112 0.78 -10.78 12.08
N GLU A 113 0.26 -11.31 13.19
CA GLU A 113 -0.55 -12.53 13.23
C GLU A 113 -1.89 -12.39 12.50
N ASN A 114 -2.54 -11.22 12.60
CA ASN A 114 -3.87 -10.97 12.02
C ASN A 114 -3.82 -10.44 10.59
N LEU A 115 -2.63 -10.16 10.04
CA LEU A 115 -2.46 -9.62 8.71
C LEU A 115 -3.09 -10.53 7.65
N PHE A 116 -2.74 -11.82 7.67
CA PHE A 116 -3.23 -12.78 6.69
C PHE A 116 -4.76 -12.89 6.74
N VAL A 117 -5.35 -13.02 7.93
CA VAL A 117 -6.81 -13.05 8.12
C VAL A 117 -7.47 -11.78 7.58
N THR A 118 -6.84 -10.61 7.76
CA THR A 118 -7.35 -9.34 7.25
C THR A 118 -7.32 -9.30 5.72
N LEU A 119 -6.20 -9.68 5.11
CA LEU A 119 -6.06 -9.74 3.65
C LEU A 119 -7.02 -10.76 3.02
N MET A 120 -7.22 -11.91 3.67
CA MET A 120 -8.21 -12.92 3.29
C MET A 120 -9.63 -12.34 3.28
N GLN A 121 -10.04 -11.68 4.37
CA GLN A 121 -11.37 -11.09 4.48
C GLN A 121 -11.63 -10.05 3.38
N ILE A 122 -10.63 -9.22 3.10
CA ILE A 122 -10.71 -8.21 2.04
C ILE A 122 -10.81 -8.87 0.67
N SER A 123 -9.99 -9.87 0.40
CA SER A 123 -9.99 -10.59 -0.88
C SER A 123 -11.34 -11.24 -1.16
N CYS A 124 -11.90 -11.96 -0.17
CA CYS A 124 -13.20 -12.61 -0.29
C CYS A 124 -14.36 -11.61 -0.43
N SER A 125 -14.30 -10.47 0.25
CA SER A 125 -15.41 -9.50 0.30
C SER A 125 -15.47 -8.57 -0.91
N ASN A 126 -14.43 -8.55 -1.75
CA ASN A 126 -14.33 -7.65 -2.91
C ASN A 126 -14.44 -8.36 -4.26
N ASN A 127 -14.84 -9.65 -4.28
CA ASN A 127 -14.99 -10.46 -5.50
C ASN A 127 -13.78 -10.29 -6.44
N LEU A 128 -12.59 -10.36 -5.87
CA LEU A 128 -11.38 -10.31 -6.67
C LEU A 128 -11.39 -11.48 -7.68
N LYS A 129 -10.73 -11.28 -8.83
CA LYS A 129 -10.55 -12.32 -9.84
C LYS A 129 -9.85 -13.54 -9.23
N ALA A 130 -9.75 -14.64 -9.98
CA ALA A 130 -9.03 -15.83 -9.52
C ALA A 130 -7.54 -15.55 -9.20
N GLU A 131 -6.95 -14.57 -9.89
CA GLU A 131 -5.59 -14.08 -9.69
C GLU A 131 -5.56 -12.57 -9.90
N GLY A 132 -4.67 -11.87 -9.19
CA GLY A 132 -4.39 -10.46 -9.46
C GLY A 132 -3.42 -9.84 -8.46
N ASN A 133 -3.38 -8.51 -8.44
CA ASN A 133 -2.52 -7.73 -7.53
C ASN A 133 -3.35 -6.73 -6.74
N PHE A 134 -2.95 -6.49 -5.50
CA PHE A 134 -3.38 -5.33 -4.71
C PHE A 134 -2.20 -4.77 -3.94
N TYR A 135 -2.34 -3.54 -3.48
CA TYR A 135 -1.29 -2.86 -2.72
C TYR A 135 -1.69 -2.73 -1.27
N LEU A 136 -0.82 -3.14 -0.35
CA LEU A 136 -0.90 -2.78 1.06
C LEU A 136 -0.04 -1.53 1.27
N ARG A 137 -0.70 -0.38 1.43
CA ARG A 137 -0.07 0.92 1.69
C ARG A 137 -0.11 1.22 3.18
N LEU A 138 1.03 1.63 3.72
CA LEU A 138 1.22 2.08 5.10
C LEU A 138 1.66 3.55 5.07
N LEU A 139 1.00 4.39 5.85
CA LEU A 139 1.27 5.83 5.91
C LEU A 139 1.50 6.25 7.36
N LYS A 140 2.65 6.88 7.64
CA LYS A 140 2.88 7.51 8.94
C LYS A 140 2.13 8.84 9.03
N GLU A 141 0.94 8.81 9.59
CA GLU A 141 0.08 9.99 9.71
C GLU A 141 0.63 10.99 10.74
N ASN A 142 1.18 10.48 11.85
CA ASN A 142 1.81 11.30 12.89
C ASN A 142 2.82 10.46 13.71
N SER A 143 3.30 11.00 14.83
CA SER A 143 4.29 10.31 15.67
C SER A 143 3.79 9.04 16.35
N LEU A 144 2.47 8.84 16.43
CA LEU A 144 1.84 7.72 17.16
C LEU A 144 0.99 6.80 16.25
N VAL A 145 0.69 7.23 15.03
CA VAL A 145 -0.30 6.57 14.17
C VAL A 145 0.31 6.23 12.81
N ILE A 146 0.23 4.94 12.47
CA ILE A 146 0.41 4.43 11.11
C ILE A 146 -0.94 3.94 10.61
N LEU A 147 -1.38 4.50 9.49
CA LEU A 147 -2.57 4.06 8.79
C LEU A 147 -2.23 2.93 7.83
N ALA A 148 -3.12 1.95 7.70
CA ALA A 148 -3.03 0.89 6.72
C ALA A 148 -4.21 0.96 5.74
N GLN A 149 -3.90 0.82 4.45
CA GLN A 149 -4.86 0.85 3.37
C GLN A 149 -4.58 -0.30 2.40
N VAL A 150 -5.63 -0.98 1.96
CA VAL A 150 -5.56 -1.92 0.83
C VAL A 150 -6.11 -1.22 -0.41
N ILE A 151 -5.34 -1.22 -1.48
CA ILE A 151 -5.66 -0.52 -2.73
C ILE A 151 -5.82 -1.57 -3.83
N ILE A 152 -6.99 -1.58 -4.45
CA ILE A 152 -7.40 -2.61 -5.41
C ILE A 152 -7.74 -1.92 -6.73
N LEU A 153 -7.15 -2.37 -7.83
CA LEU A 153 -7.46 -1.86 -9.17
C LEU A 153 -8.87 -2.32 -9.58
N LEU A 154 -9.69 -1.37 -10.06
CA LEU A 154 -11.06 -1.65 -10.52
C LEU A 154 -11.13 -1.87 -12.03
N GLU A 155 -10.40 -1.06 -12.80
CA GLU A 155 -10.36 -1.06 -14.26
C GLU A 155 -8.94 -0.67 -14.70
N GLU A 156 -8.38 -1.38 -15.68
CA GLU A 156 -7.20 -0.97 -16.45
C GLU A 156 -7.61 0.03 -17.54
#